data_AF-A0A238LL25-F1
#
_entry.id   AF-A0A238LL25-F1
#
_cell.length_a   1.000
_cell.length_b   1.000
_cell.length_c   1.000
_cell.angle_alpha   90.00
_cell.angle_beta   90.00
_cell.angle_gamma   90.00
#
_symmetry.space_group_name_H-M   'P 1'
#
loop_
_entity.id
_entity.type
_entity.pdbx_description
1 polymer ?
#
loop_
_entity_poly.entity_id
_entity_poly.type
_entity_poly.pdbx_seq_one_letter_code
_entity_poly.pdbx_strand_id
1 'polypeptide(L)'
;MTKANMDLSELLAKHDQGDLFRSIAEAVLQLMMEADVDGVIGAGRHERADGRTTWRDGHRDRTLDTRLGTLNLKVPKLRQGSYFPIFL
;
A
#
# COMPACT_ATOMS: atom_id res chain seq x y z
N MET A 1 -11.88 -4.89 -33.85
CA MET A 1 -11.12 -3.77 -33.26
C MET A 1 -11.75 -3.43 -31.91
N THR A 2 -11.27 -4.06 -30.86
CA THR A 2 -11.75 -3.87 -29.48
C THR A 2 -11.40 -2.46 -29.04
N LYS A 3 -12.38 -1.66 -28.60
CA LYS A 3 -12.13 -0.32 -28.05
C LYS A 3 -11.38 -0.50 -26.72
N ALA A 4 -10.05 -0.48 -26.77
CA ALA A 4 -9.17 -0.56 -25.60
C ALA A 4 -9.07 0.78 -24.83
N ASN A 5 -9.90 1.75 -25.20
CA ASN A 5 -10.04 3.03 -24.51
C ASN A 5 -11.44 3.02 -23.89
N MET A 6 -11.64 2.25 -22.82
CA MET A 6 -12.67 2.65 -21.87
C MET A 6 -12.23 4.03 -21.38
N ASP A 7 -13.02 5.04 -21.69
CA ASP A 7 -12.65 6.42 -21.46
C ASP A 7 -12.38 6.60 -19.97
N LEU A 8 -11.19 7.09 -19.62
CA LEU A 8 -10.82 7.35 -18.23
C LEU A 8 -11.91 8.19 -17.54
N SER A 9 -12.59 9.04 -18.32
CA SER A 9 -13.73 9.85 -17.91
C SER A 9 -14.94 9.01 -17.44
N GLU A 10 -15.27 7.90 -18.10
CA GLU A 10 -16.38 7.01 -17.71
C GLU A 10 -16.06 6.22 -16.44
N LEU A 11 -14.79 5.87 -16.25
CA LEU A 11 -14.32 5.17 -15.04
C LEU A 11 -14.29 6.13 -13.84
N LEU A 12 -13.88 7.38 -14.08
CA LEU A 12 -13.96 8.50 -13.14
C LEU A 12 -15.41 8.90 -12.81
N ALA A 13 -16.34 8.73 -13.75
CA ALA A 13 -17.76 9.02 -13.54
C ALA A 13 -18.50 7.91 -12.77
N LYS A 14 -18.00 6.67 -12.83
CA LYS A 14 -18.56 5.52 -12.09
C LYS A 14 -18.13 5.45 -10.63
N HIS A 15 -16.97 6.02 -10.28
CA HIS A 15 -16.56 6.20 -8.90
C HIS A 15 -17.00 7.57 -8.41
N ASP A 16 -17.68 7.62 -7.27
CA ASP A 16 -17.91 8.90 -6.58
C ASP A 16 -16.53 9.54 -6.32
N GLN A 17 -16.31 10.77 -6.81
CA GLN A 17 -14.96 11.34 -6.97
C GLN A 17 -14.17 11.36 -5.65
N GLY A 18 -14.87 11.47 -4.50
CA GLY A 18 -14.25 11.43 -3.18
C GLY A 18 -13.64 10.07 -2.80
N ASP A 19 -14.19 8.97 -3.28
CA ASP A 19 -13.76 7.61 -2.94
C ASP A 19 -12.58 7.13 -3.82
N LEU A 20 -12.48 7.66 -5.04
CA LEU A 20 -11.35 7.37 -5.91
C LEU A 20 -10.04 7.93 -5.33
N PHE A 21 -10.02 9.20 -4.92
CA PHE A 21 -8.79 9.78 -4.35
C PHE A 21 -8.40 9.10 -3.03
N ARG A 22 -9.40 8.70 -2.23
CA ARG A 22 -9.19 7.92 -1.01
C ARG A 22 -8.50 6.58 -1.31
N SER A 23 -9.07 5.81 -2.24
CA SER A 23 -8.51 4.49 -2.61
C SER A 23 -7.14 4.60 -3.26
N ILE A 24 -6.88 5.62 -4.09
CA ILE A 24 -5.55 5.88 -4.65
C ILE A 24 -4.57 6.22 -3.52
N ALA A 25 -4.94 7.08 -2.58
CA ALA A 25 -4.08 7.44 -1.46
C ALA A 25 -3.75 6.22 -0.59
N GLU A 26 -4.75 5.38 -0.27
CA GLU A 26 -4.53 4.11 0.44
C GLU A 26 -3.57 3.19 -0.32
N ALA A 27 -3.76 3.03 -1.62
CA ALA A 27 -2.90 2.17 -2.45
C ALA A 27 -1.46 2.68 -2.52
N VAL A 28 -1.26 4.00 -2.66
CA VAL A 28 0.07 4.61 -2.70
C VAL A 28 0.78 4.47 -1.36
N LEU A 29 0.09 4.74 -0.25
CA LEU A 29 0.65 4.57 1.09
C LEU A 29 0.97 3.10 1.38
N GLN A 30 0.12 2.18 0.95
CA GLN A 30 0.39 0.75 1.06
C GLN A 30 1.65 0.36 0.28
N LEU A 31 1.78 0.80 -0.97
CA LEU A 31 2.93 0.50 -1.82
C LEU A 31 4.24 1.06 -1.24
N MET A 32 4.18 2.28 -0.69
CA MET A 32 5.33 2.90 -0.03
C MET A 32 5.77 2.08 1.20
N MET A 33 4.82 1.64 2.05
CA MET A 33 5.14 0.78 3.20
C MET A 33 5.76 -0.56 2.78
N GLU A 34 5.24 -1.19 1.73
CA GLU A 34 5.79 -2.46 1.25
C GLU A 34 7.23 -2.30 0.72
N ALA A 35 7.52 -1.18 0.05
CA ALA A 35 8.87 -0.85 -0.44
C ALA A 35 9.85 -0.59 0.70
N ASP A 36 9.44 0.16 1.73
CA ASP A 36 10.26 0.36 2.94
C ASP A 36 10.59 -0.97 3.61
N VAL A 37 9.60 -1.86 3.72
CA VAL A 37 9.75 -3.18 4.34
C VAL A 37 10.69 -4.07 3.54
N ASP A 38 10.65 -4.02 2.21
CA ASP A 38 11.62 -4.73 1.36
C ASP A 38 13.05 -4.22 1.61
N GLY A 39 13.22 -2.91 1.79
CA GLY A 39 14.50 -2.30 2.18
C GLY A 39 14.99 -2.76 3.55
N VAL A 40 14.10 -2.81 4.56
CA VAL A 40 14.42 -3.27 5.92
C VAL A 40 14.76 -4.76 5.95
N ILE A 41 14.01 -5.59 5.22
CA ILE A 41 14.24 -7.03 5.12
C ILE A 41 15.52 -7.33 4.30
N GLY A 42 15.86 -6.45 3.36
CA GLY A 42 16.94 -6.65 2.39
C GLY A 42 16.58 -7.64 1.29
N ALA A 43 15.29 -7.93 1.10
CA ALA A 43 14.81 -8.87 0.11
C ALA A 43 13.34 -8.60 -0.23
N GLY A 44 13.00 -8.68 -1.51
CA GLY A 44 11.62 -8.58 -1.98
C GLY A 44 10.74 -9.74 -1.52
N ARG A 45 9.43 -9.57 -1.75
CA ARG A 45 8.44 -10.61 -1.44
C ARG A 45 8.73 -11.88 -2.25
N HIS A 46 8.89 -13.00 -1.54
CA HIS A 46 9.22 -14.33 -2.09
C HIS A 46 10.57 -14.42 -2.82
N GLU A 47 11.41 -13.39 -2.77
CA GLU A 47 12.75 -13.41 -3.36
C GLU A 47 13.68 -14.31 -2.54
N ARG A 48 14.72 -14.88 -3.15
CA ARG A 48 15.83 -15.51 -2.41
C ARG A 48 17.00 -14.55 -2.43
N ALA A 49 17.40 -14.06 -1.26
CA ALA A 49 18.54 -13.19 -1.09
C ALA A 49 19.34 -13.66 0.13
N ASP A 50 20.67 -13.71 -0.01
CA ASP A 50 21.57 -14.13 1.06
C ASP A 50 21.60 -13.12 2.22
N GLY A 51 21.26 -11.85 1.94
CA GLY A 51 21.20 -10.77 2.92
C GLY A 51 19.88 -10.62 3.68
N ARG A 52 18.94 -11.57 3.54
CA ARG A 52 17.62 -11.48 4.21
C ARG A 52 17.78 -11.52 5.73
N THR A 53 17.31 -10.49 6.42
CA THR A 53 17.39 -10.37 7.88
C THR A 53 16.17 -10.91 8.61
N THR A 54 14.97 -10.76 8.04
CA THR A 54 13.70 -11.15 8.67
C THR A 54 12.63 -11.50 7.62
N TRP A 55 11.42 -11.82 8.06
CA TRP A 55 10.28 -12.17 7.20
C TRP A 55 9.04 -11.35 7.54
N ARG A 56 8.12 -11.21 6.59
CA ARG A 56 6.81 -10.59 6.83
C ARG A 56 5.90 -11.54 7.60
N ASP A 57 5.11 -11.00 8.52
CA ASP A 57 4.19 -11.73 9.41
C ASP A 57 2.78 -11.11 9.42
N GLY A 58 2.22 -10.98 8.21
CA GLY A 58 0.92 -10.35 7.97
C GLY A 58 0.92 -8.84 8.18
N HIS A 59 -0.24 -8.30 8.56
CA HIS A 59 -0.48 -6.85 8.66
C HIS A 59 -1.28 -6.49 9.91
N ARG A 60 -1.11 -5.25 10.38
CA ARG A 60 -1.93 -4.64 11.44
C ARG A 60 -2.79 -3.54 10.82
N ASP A 61 -4.07 -3.53 11.14
CA ASP A 61 -4.98 -2.49 10.67
C ASP A 61 -4.72 -1.20 11.45
N ARG A 62 -4.62 -0.08 10.74
CA ARG A 62 -4.41 1.25 11.32
C ARG A 62 -5.15 2.29 10.51
N THR A 63 -5.88 3.16 11.19
CA THR A 63 -6.57 4.29 10.56
C THR A 63 -5.66 5.52 10.51
N LEU A 64 -5.72 6.27 9.41
CA LEU A 64 -5.05 7.55 9.23
C LEU A 64 -6.08 8.59 8.76
N ASP A 65 -6.31 9.63 9.55
CA ASP A 65 -7.23 10.69 9.19
C ASP A 65 -6.55 11.71 8.27
N THR A 66 -7.11 11.88 7.07
CA THR A 66 -6.60 12.81 6.06
C THR A 66 -7.70 13.76 5.58
N ARG A 67 -7.33 14.74 4.77
CA ARG A 67 -8.30 15.65 4.12
C ARG A 67 -9.24 14.92 3.15
N LEU A 68 -8.88 13.72 2.70
CA LEU A 68 -9.72 12.86 1.85
C LEU A 68 -10.65 11.95 2.68
N GLY A 69 -10.59 12.08 4.01
CA GLY A 69 -11.27 11.24 5.00
C GLY A 69 -10.33 10.26 5.68
N THR A 70 -10.92 9.35 6.46
CA THR A 70 -10.21 8.29 7.17
C THR A 70 -9.77 7.22 6.17
N LEU A 71 -8.46 6.96 6.14
CA LEU A 71 -7.83 5.91 5.34
C LEU A 71 -7.63 4.66 6.22
N ASN A 72 -7.98 3.49 5.70
CA ASN A 72 -7.76 2.21 6.37
C ASN A 72 -6.50 1.55 5.83
N LEU A 73 -5.40 1.66 6.56
CA LEU A 73 -4.09 1.17 6.15
C LEU A 73 -3.79 -0.19 6.79
N LYS A 74 -3.07 -1.04 6.03
CA LYS A 74 -2.58 -2.33 6.51
C LYS A 74 -1.08 -2.24 6.70
N VAL A 75 -0.64 -1.84 7.88
CA VAL A 75 0.79 -1.68 8.17
C VAL A 75 1.44 -3.06 8.24
N PRO A 76 2.49 -3.36 7.46
CA PRO A 76 3.13 -4.67 7.49
C PRO A 76 3.76 -4.98 8.85
N LYS A 77 3.68 -6.25 9.26
CA LYS A 77 4.36 -6.78 10.44
C LYS A 77 5.60 -7.57 10.03
N LEU A 78 6.63 -7.47 10.85
CA LEU A 78 7.84 -8.27 10.71
C LEU A 78 7.82 -9.38 11.76
N ARG A 79 8.31 -10.56 11.38
CA ARG A 79 8.43 -11.72 12.27
C ARG A 79 9.44 -11.50 13.39
N GLN A 80 10.47 -10.72 13.09
CA GLN A 80 11.46 -10.24 14.06
C GLN A 80 11.70 -8.75 13.82
N GLY A 81 11.74 -7.97 14.92
CA GLY A 81 11.84 -6.52 14.88
C GLY A 81 10.48 -5.81 14.85
N SER A 82 10.49 -4.52 14.55
CA SER A 82 9.27 -3.72 14.42
C SER A 82 9.43 -2.72 13.29
N TYR A 83 8.39 -2.58 12.48
CA TYR A 83 8.29 -1.58 11.43
C TYR A 83 7.25 -0.54 11.83
N PHE A 84 7.61 0.73 11.74
CA PHE A 84 6.71 1.86 11.95
C PHE A 84 6.88 2.83 10.77
N PRO A 85 5.84 3.01 9.94
CA PRO A 85 5.89 3.99 8.86
C PRO A 85 5.99 5.41 9.43
N ILE A 86 6.82 6.23 8.81
CA ILE A 86 7.17 7.59 9.30
C ILE A 86 6.01 8.60 9.25
N PHE A 87 4.96 8.30 8.49
CA PHE A 87 3.85 9.21 8.21
C PHE A 87 2.60 8.94 9.07
N LEU A 88 2.71 8.04 10.04
CA LEU A 88 1.61 7.52 10.87
C LEU A 88 1.75 7.93 12.34
#